data_AF-A0A8J5QWL6-F1
#
_entry.id   AF-A0A8J5QWL6-F1
#
_cell.length_a   1.000
_cell.length_b   1.000
_cell.length_c   1.000
_cell.angle_alpha   90.00
_cell.angle_beta   90.00
_cell.angle_gamma   90.00
#
_symmetry.space_group_name_H-M   'P 1'
#
loop_
_entity.id
_entity.type
_entity.pdbx_description
1 polymer ?
#
loop_
_entity_poly.entity_id
_entity_poly.type
_entity_poly.pdbx_seq_one_letter_code
_entity_poly.pdbx_strand_id
1 'polypeptide(L)'
;MKYSRPLYIYANERKGTFKVEYLQKIEKEVQAKWKASKAYEEDAPKKAKSKDEKFLATFPFPYMNGRLHLGHTFSLSKCEVIV
;
A
#
# COMPACT_ATOMS: atom_id res chain seq x y z
N MET A 1 39.48 29.73 -36.92
CA MET A 1 39.50 29.55 -35.45
C MET A 1 38.14 29.00 -35.02
N LYS A 2 38.00 27.67 -34.86
CA LYS A 2 36.73 27.03 -34.46
C LYS A 2 36.78 26.79 -32.94
N TYR A 3 36.06 27.60 -32.17
CA TYR A 3 35.92 27.40 -30.73
C TYR A 3 34.95 26.24 -30.46
N SER A 4 35.48 25.04 -30.22
CA SER A 4 34.72 23.88 -29.74
C SER A 4 34.61 23.95 -28.21
N ARG A 5 33.44 24.36 -27.70
CA ARG A 5 33.13 24.23 -26.27
C ARG A 5 32.65 22.80 -25.99
N PRO A 6 33.26 22.05 -25.06
CA PRO A 6 32.73 20.76 -24.64
C PRO A 6 31.49 20.99 -23.75
N LEU A 7 30.36 20.44 -24.16
CA LEU A 7 29.16 20.30 -23.33
C LEU A 7 29.46 19.22 -22.28
N TYR A 8 29.80 19.64 -21.06
CA TYR A 8 29.76 18.75 -19.90
C TYR A 8 28.30 18.40 -19.61
N ILE A 9 27.85 17.26 -20.14
CA ILE A 9 26.66 16.58 -19.67
C ILE A 9 26.95 16.07 -18.25
N TYR A 10 26.56 16.84 -17.23
CA TYR A 10 26.32 16.27 -15.90
C TYR A 10 25.11 15.35 -16.02
N ALA A 11 25.32 14.13 -16.50
CA ALA A 11 24.36 13.06 -16.37
C ALA A 11 24.22 12.79 -14.86
N ASN A 12 23.18 13.36 -14.26
CA ASN A 12 22.79 13.06 -12.90
C ASN A 12 22.51 11.55 -12.84
N GLU A 13 23.47 10.77 -12.32
CA GLU A 13 23.32 9.32 -12.13
C GLU A 13 22.03 9.10 -11.35
N ARG A 14 21.01 8.52 -12.00
CA ARG A 14 19.76 8.22 -11.33
C ARG A 14 20.06 7.25 -10.19
N LYS A 15 19.86 7.69 -8.96
CA LYS A 15 19.85 6.82 -7.78
C LYS A 15 18.89 5.66 -8.07
N GLY A 16 19.42 4.43 -8.16
CA GLY A 16 18.67 3.26 -8.63
C GLY A 16 17.39 2.97 -7.85
N THR A 17 16.41 2.33 -8.50
CA THR A 17 15.11 1.92 -7.94
C THR A 17 15.20 0.80 -6.90
N PHE A 18 16.42 0.31 -6.62
CA PHE A 18 16.71 -0.80 -5.72
C PHE A 18 15.98 -0.72 -4.37
N LYS A 19 15.89 0.47 -3.76
CA LYS A 19 15.20 0.65 -2.47
C LYS A 19 13.70 0.33 -2.57
N VAL A 20 13.05 0.72 -3.67
CA VAL A 20 11.61 0.47 -3.89
C VAL A 20 11.39 -1.01 -4.17
N GLU A 21 12.20 -1.62 -5.03
CA GLU A 21 12.12 -3.04 -5.35
C GLU A 21 12.33 -3.93 -4.11
N TYR A 22 13.28 -3.53 -3.25
CA TYR A 22 13.52 -4.20 -1.98
C TYR A 22 12.28 -4.17 -1.06
N LEU A 23 11.62 -3.01 -0.92
CA LEU A 23 10.40 -2.89 -0.13
C LEU A 23 9.24 -3.68 -0.73
N GLN A 24 9.05 -3.64 -2.05
CA GLN A 24 8.03 -4.42 -2.74
C GLN A 24 8.21 -5.93 -2.57
N LYS A 25 9.45 -6.42 -2.44
CA LYS A 25 9.72 -7.82 -2.12
C LYS A 25 9.23 -8.17 -0.72
N ILE A 26 9.56 -7.33 0.27
CA ILE A 26 9.12 -7.51 1.66
C ILE A 26 7.59 -7.46 1.74
N GLU A 27 6.94 -6.51 1.08
CA GLU A 27 5.48 -6.38 1.03
C GLU A 27 4.83 -7.70 0.57
N LYS A 28 5.32 -8.30 -0.52
CA LYS A 28 4.78 -9.56 -1.04
C LYS A 28 4.97 -10.73 -0.07
N GLU A 29 6.13 -10.83 0.58
CA GLU A 29 6.41 -11.88 1.56
C GLU A 29 5.50 -11.78 2.78
N VAL A 30 5.27 -10.55 3.27
CA VAL A 30 4.39 -10.30 4.42
C VAL A 30 2.93 -10.57 4.06
N GLN A 31 2.47 -10.10 2.89
CA GLN A 31 1.11 -10.40 2.39
C GLN A 31 0.84 -11.90 2.28
N ALA A 32 1.83 -12.69 1.82
CA ALA A 32 1.71 -14.14 1.75
C ALA A 32 1.57 -14.79 3.14
N LYS A 33 2.35 -14.31 4.13
CA LYS A 33 2.25 -14.78 5.52
C LYS A 33 0.88 -14.47 6.12
N TRP A 34 0.38 -13.24 5.97
CA TRP A 34 -0.94 -12.85 6.48
C TRP A 34 -2.07 -13.68 5.86
N LYS A 35 -1.97 -13.96 4.55
CA LYS A 35 -2.94 -14.82 3.86
C LYS A 35 -2.90 -16.26 4.39
N ALA A 36 -1.70 -16.81 4.60
CA ALA A 36 -1.54 -18.17 5.13
C ALA A 36 -2.04 -18.30 6.58
N SER A 37 -1.83 -17.28 7.40
CA SER A 37 -2.29 -17.25 8.80
C SER A 37 -3.73 -16.76 8.97
N LYS A 38 -4.41 -16.35 7.89
CA LYS A 38 -5.75 -15.75 7.92
C LYS A 38 -5.87 -14.59 8.91
N ALA A 39 -4.84 -13.73 8.97
CA ALA A 39 -4.68 -12.73 10.02
C ALA A 39 -5.84 -11.72 10.17
N TYR A 40 -6.68 -11.57 9.13
CA TYR A 40 -7.80 -10.63 9.07
C TYR A 40 -9.17 -11.31 8.96
N GLU A 41 -9.25 -12.64 9.15
CA GLU A 41 -10.53 -13.35 9.24
C GLU A 41 -10.97 -13.38 10.71
N GLU A 42 -12.09 -12.72 11.02
CA GLU A 42 -12.65 -12.66 12.37
C GLU A 42 -14.02 -13.34 12.43
N ASP A 43 -14.15 -14.31 13.34
CA ASP A 43 -15.41 -14.99 13.64
C ASP A 43 -16.12 -14.34 14.82
N ALA A 44 -17.45 -14.27 14.76
CA ALA A 44 -18.23 -13.80 15.90
C ALA A 44 -17.99 -14.70 17.13
N PRO A 45 -17.69 -14.11 18.31
CA PRO A 45 -17.40 -14.90 19.50
C PRO A 45 -18.65 -15.67 19.95
N LYS A 46 -18.47 -16.93 20.38
CA LYS A 46 -19.57 -17.79 20.87
C LYS A 46 -20.29 -17.24 22.10
N LYS A 47 -19.64 -16.34 22.85
CA LYS A 47 -20.20 -15.61 23.99
C LYS A 47 -20.09 -14.12 23.70
N ALA A 48 -21.08 -13.35 24.12
CA ALA A 48 -21.06 -11.90 23.98
C ALA A 48 -19.85 -11.33 24.72
N LYS A 49 -18.91 -10.75 23.97
CA LYS A 49 -17.83 -9.91 24.50
C LYS A 49 -18.41 -8.57 24.98
N SER A 50 -17.64 -7.81 25.78
CA SER A 50 -18.02 -6.42 26.10
C SER A 50 -18.26 -5.63 24.81
N LYS A 51 -19.22 -4.70 24.82
CA LYS A 51 -19.51 -3.85 23.65
C LYS A 51 -18.28 -3.06 23.20
N ASP A 52 -17.36 -2.79 24.13
CA ASP A 52 -16.15 -2.01 23.89
C ASP A 52 -15.05 -2.81 23.17
N GLU A 53 -15.21 -4.12 22.99
CA GLU A 53 -14.22 -4.99 22.33
C GLU A 53 -14.48 -5.17 20.83
N LYS A 54 -15.60 -4.64 20.29
CA LYS A 54 -15.94 -4.74 18.87
C LYS A 54 -15.72 -3.41 18.18
N PHE A 55 -14.85 -3.41 17.17
CA PHE A 55 -14.74 -2.31 16.22
C PHE A 55 -15.12 -2.81 14.82
N LEU A 56 -15.97 -2.05 14.11
CA LEU A 56 -16.38 -2.35 12.73
C LEU A 56 -16.26 -1.09 11.89
N ALA A 57 -15.29 -1.07 10.98
CA ALA A 57 -15.18 -0.05 9.95
C ALA A 57 -15.76 -0.55 8.62
N THR A 58 -16.40 0.34 7.86
CA THR A 58 -16.90 0.03 6.51
C THR A 58 -16.49 1.13 5.54
N PHE A 59 -16.19 0.72 4.31
CA PHE A 59 -15.90 1.61 3.20
C PHE A 59 -16.93 1.36 2.08
N PRO A 60 -17.54 2.40 1.49
CA PRO A 60 -18.49 2.22 0.40
C PRO A 60 -17.85 1.47 -0.77
N PHE A 61 -18.47 0.39 -1.22
CA PHE A 61 -17.94 -0.39 -2.33
C PHE A 61 -17.84 0.47 -3.60
N PRO A 62 -16.66 0.56 -4.24
CA PRO A 62 -16.48 1.38 -5.43
C PRO A 62 -17.16 0.74 -6.64
N TYR A 63 -17.63 1.58 -7.57
CA TYR A 63 -18.13 1.10 -8.86
C TYR A 63 -17.00 0.44 -9.67
N MET A 64 -17.31 -0.69 -10.31
CA MET A 64 -16.34 -1.53 -11.01
C MET A 64 -16.12 -1.12 -12.48
N ASN A 65 -16.53 0.09 -12.87
CA ASN A 65 -16.43 0.60 -14.23
C ASN A 65 -15.03 1.17 -14.58
N GLY A 66 -14.01 0.86 -13.77
CA GLY A 66 -12.65 1.35 -13.98
C GLY A 66 -11.66 0.80 -12.94
N ARG A 67 -10.42 1.29 -13.00
CA ARG A 67 -9.39 0.99 -12.00
C ARG A 67 -9.54 1.91 -10.79
N LEU A 68 -9.16 1.42 -9.61
CA LEU A 68 -9.10 2.24 -8.41
C LEU A 68 -8.00 3.31 -8.57
N HIS A 69 -8.38 4.58 -8.57
CA HIS A 69 -7.45 5.71 -8.51
C HIS A 69 -7.09 6.08 -7.07
N LEU A 70 -6.11 6.98 -6.92
CA LEU A 70 -5.57 7.41 -5.61
C LEU A 70 -6.61 8.00 -4.64
N GLY A 71 -7.72 8.52 -5.15
CA GLY A 71 -8.81 9.06 -4.34
C GLY A 71 -9.60 7.97 -3.61
N HIS A 72 -9.74 6.79 -4.22
CA HIS A 72 -10.31 5.63 -3.55
C HIS A 72 -9.41 5.17 -2.42
N THR A 73 -8.10 5.05 -2.67
CA THR A 73 -7.14 4.60 -1.65
C THR A 73 -7.01 5.61 -0.50
N PHE A 74 -7.07 6.92 -0.77
CA PHE A 74 -7.07 7.96 0.26
C PHE A 74 -8.31 7.89 1.16
N SER A 75 -9.48 7.59 0.60
CA SER A 75 -10.72 7.46 1.39
C SER A 75 -10.74 6.15 2.17
N LEU A 76 -10.30 5.05 1.55
CA LEU A 76 -10.19 3.73 2.18
C LEU A 76 -9.18 3.72 3.33
N SER A 77 -8.06 4.44 3.22
CA SER A 77 -7.01 4.44 4.24
C SER A 77 -7.47 4.95 5.61
N LYS A 78 -8.55 5.74 5.66
CA LYS A 78 -9.13 6.20 6.92
C LYS A 78 -9.68 5.05 7.75
N CYS A 79 -10.33 4.08 7.11
CA CYS A 79 -10.79 2.87 7.79
C CYS A 79 -9.62 1.95 8.12
N GLU A 80 -8.71 1.75 7.16
CA GLU A 80 -7.55 0.85 7.29
C GLU A 80 -6.65 1.18 8.50
N VAL A 81 -6.43 2.48 8.80
CA VAL A 81 -5.51 2.89 9.89
C VAL A 81 -6.17 2.86 11.27
N ILE A 82 -7.51 2.92 11.34
CA ILE A 82 -8.24 2.93 12.62
C ILE A 82 -8.53 1.50 13.11
N VAL A 83 -8.68 0.54 12.20
CA VAL A 83 -8.84 -0.89 12.50
C VAL A 83 -7.51 -1.49 12.97
#